data_AF-A0A094RMJ2-F1
#
_entry.id   AF-A0A094RMJ2-F1
#
_cell.length_a   1.000
_cell.length_b   1.000
_cell.length_c   1.000
_cell.angle_alpha   90.00
_cell.angle_beta   90.00
_cell.angle_gamma   90.00
#
_symmetry.space_group_name_H-M   'P 1'
#
loop_
_entity.id
_entity.type
_entity.pdbx_description
1 polymer ?
#
loop_
_entity_poly.entity_id
_entity_poly.type
_entity_poly.pdbx_seq_one_letter_code
_entity_poly.pdbx_strand_id
1 'polypeptide(L)'
;RRITAVLIGFVGIALISFGSVGDDKGATLHGVLFLLAATCCYAFTSIMSREMQVKYGTLPVLLWQELFALLFSLPLGIPAFFDSTFSWAAFFALAVLGAFGTGFAYVMYGMLMVRAGAVRGVIGVFFTPVVATILGLLFRDEKVTALAVLGMSVVLIGAWLTSRPDSAVR
;
A
#
# COMPACT_ATOMS: atom_id res chain seq x y z
N ARG A 1 10.63 19.45 -9.61
CA ARG A 1 11.19 18.08 -9.49
C ARG A 1 10.23 17.12 -8.78
N ARG A 2 9.81 17.39 -7.54
CA ARG A 2 8.82 16.56 -6.83
C ARG A 2 7.49 16.40 -7.58
N ILE A 3 6.89 17.49 -8.08
CA ILE A 3 5.65 17.45 -8.88
C ILE A 3 5.82 16.56 -10.13
N THR A 4 6.94 16.70 -10.84
CA THR A 4 7.26 15.87 -12.01
C THR A 4 7.34 14.38 -11.65
N ALA A 5 7.94 14.04 -10.51
CA ALA A 5 8.03 12.66 -10.05
C ALA A 5 6.66 12.10 -9.63
N VAL A 6 5.79 12.91 -9.01
CA VAL A 6 4.40 12.54 -8.72
C VAL A 6 3.62 12.28 -10.02
N LEU A 7 3.75 13.14 -11.02
CA LEU A 7 3.09 12.93 -12.33
C LEU A 7 3.58 11.66 -13.01
N ILE A 8 4.89 11.38 -12.98
CA ILE A 8 5.47 10.14 -13.52
C ILE A 8 4.93 8.91 -12.77
N GLY A 9 4.87 8.96 -11.43
CA GLY A 9 4.29 7.89 -10.63
C GLY A 9 2.81 7.65 -10.94
N PHE A 10 2.03 8.72 -11.12
CA PHE A 10 0.62 8.63 -11.50
C PHE A 10 0.44 7.98 -12.88
N VAL A 11 1.25 8.37 -13.88
CA VAL A 11 1.25 7.74 -15.21
C VAL A 11 1.61 6.26 -15.11
N GLY A 12 2.63 5.91 -14.32
CA GLY A 12 3.02 4.52 -14.10
C GLY A 12 1.90 3.67 -13.51
N ILE A 13 1.20 4.17 -12.49
CA ILE A 13 0.04 3.50 -11.89
C ILE A 13 -1.09 3.34 -12.91
N ALA A 14 -1.41 4.39 -13.69
CA ALA A 14 -2.42 4.31 -14.73
C ALA A 14 -2.10 3.23 -15.77
N LEU A 15 -0.84 3.11 -16.20
CA LEU A 15 -0.40 2.06 -17.13
C LEU A 15 -0.54 0.65 -16.54
N ILE A 16 -0.22 0.45 -15.26
CA ILE A 16 -0.44 -0.81 -14.57
C ILE A 16 -1.93 -1.15 -14.56
N SER A 17 -2.78 -0.18 -14.19
CA SER A 17 -4.24 -0.36 -14.17
C SER A 17 -4.78 -0.73 -15.55
N PHE A 18 -4.42 0.00 -16.61
CA PHE A 18 -4.86 -0.32 -17.97
C PHE A 18 -4.36 -1.69 -18.45
N GLY A 19 -3.16 -2.11 -18.05
CA GLY A 19 -2.62 -3.44 -18.36
C GLY A 19 -3.31 -4.59 -17.63
N SER A 20 -4.13 -4.28 -16.62
CA SER A 20 -4.92 -5.22 -15.82
C SER A 20 -6.41 -5.21 -16.16
N VAL A 21 -6.88 -4.32 -17.05
CA VAL A 21 -8.28 -4.27 -17.51
C VAL A 21 -8.52 -5.45 -18.46
N GLY A 22 -8.94 -6.57 -17.87
CA GLY A 22 -9.33 -7.80 -18.58
C GLY A 22 -10.77 -8.25 -18.31
N ASP A 23 -11.56 -7.50 -17.53
CA ASP A 23 -12.95 -7.83 -17.21
C ASP A 23 -13.88 -6.63 -17.47
N ASP A 24 -15.02 -6.88 -18.11
CA ASP A 24 -16.06 -5.92 -18.56
C ASP A 24 -16.79 -5.13 -17.45
N LYS A 25 -16.17 -4.98 -16.26
CA LYS A 25 -16.67 -4.13 -15.17
C LYS A 25 -15.83 -2.86 -15.12
N GLY A 26 -16.11 -1.94 -16.04
CA GLY A 26 -15.47 -0.62 -16.10
C GLY A 26 -15.55 0.15 -14.77
N ALA A 27 -14.57 1.03 -14.55
CA ALA A 27 -14.52 1.88 -13.36
C ALA A 27 -15.80 2.72 -13.22
N THR A 28 -16.61 2.44 -12.20
CA THR A 28 -17.79 3.25 -11.88
C THR A 28 -17.38 4.54 -11.17
N LEU A 29 -18.12 5.64 -11.41
CA LEU A 29 -17.87 6.93 -10.78
C LEU A 29 -17.77 6.82 -9.23
N HIS A 30 -18.63 6.00 -8.64
CA HIS A 30 -18.62 5.72 -7.20
C HIS A 30 -17.31 5.03 -6.75
N GLY A 31 -16.80 4.06 -7.52
CA GLY A 31 -15.53 3.40 -7.24
C GLY A 31 -14.35 4.38 -7.27
N VAL A 32 -14.33 5.30 -8.25
CA VAL A 32 -13.31 6.36 -8.33
C VAL A 32 -13.37 7.28 -7.11
N LEU A 33 -14.57 7.70 -6.68
CA LEU A 33 -14.74 8.53 -5.49
C LEU A 33 -14.25 7.82 -4.21
N PHE A 34 -14.55 6.53 -4.05
CA PHE A 34 -14.06 5.75 -2.92
C PHE A 34 -12.53 5.62 -2.92
N LEU A 35 -11.91 5.42 -4.08
CA LEU A 35 -10.45 5.39 -4.20
C LEU A 35 -9.82 6.74 -3.83
N LEU A 36 -10.39 7.84 -4.29
CA LEU A 36 -9.92 9.18 -3.92
C LEU A 36 -10.03 9.40 -2.40
N ALA A 37 -11.17 9.08 -1.80
CA ALA A 37 -11.35 9.16 -0.35
C ALA A 37 -10.32 8.29 0.40
N ALA A 38 -10.10 7.06 -0.04
CA ALA A 38 -9.11 6.16 0.54
C ALA A 38 -7.69 6.73 0.44
N THR A 39 -7.29 7.28 -0.71
CA THR A 39 -5.96 7.90 -0.88
C THR A 39 -5.75 9.11 0.03
N CYS A 40 -6.78 9.93 0.24
CA CYS A 40 -6.73 11.03 1.21
C CYS A 40 -6.54 10.53 2.65
N CYS A 41 -7.24 9.45 3.04
CA CYS A 41 -7.05 8.81 4.35
C CYS A 41 -5.63 8.24 4.51
N TYR A 42 -5.07 7.61 3.48
CA TYR A 42 -3.68 7.12 3.49
C TYR A 42 -2.66 8.27 3.61
N ALA A 43 -2.87 9.37 2.89
CA ALA A 43 -2.02 10.54 3.00
C ALA A 43 -2.07 11.13 4.42
N PHE A 44 -3.27 11.33 4.97
CA PHE A 44 -3.46 11.84 6.33
C PHE A 44 -2.80 10.95 7.39
N THR A 45 -3.03 9.64 7.33
CA THR A 45 -2.42 8.68 8.26
C THR A 45 -0.90 8.66 8.14
N SER A 46 -0.32 8.74 6.95
CA SER A 46 1.14 8.76 6.77
C SER A 46 1.83 9.98 7.43
N ILE A 47 1.15 11.13 7.45
CA ILE A 47 1.67 12.37 8.06
C ILE A 47 1.52 12.29 9.59
N MET A 48 0.30 12.00 10.06
CA MET A 48 -0.01 11.96 11.49
C MET A 48 0.71 10.83 12.24
N SER A 49 0.74 9.64 11.63
CA SER A 49 1.36 8.46 12.26
C SER A 49 2.83 8.68 12.56
N ARG A 50 3.57 9.37 11.69
CA ARG A 50 4.98 9.68 11.94
C ARG A 50 5.18 10.50 13.20
N GLU A 51 4.42 11.59 13.38
CA GLU A 51 4.56 12.46 14.56
C GLU A 51 4.21 11.72 15.85
N MET A 52 3.13 10.92 15.81
CA MET A 52 2.73 10.08 16.94
C MET A 52 3.78 9.01 17.26
N GLN A 53 4.33 8.33 16.26
CA GLN A 53 5.35 7.29 16.44
C GLN A 53 6.66 7.86 17.02
N VAL A 54 7.04 9.09 16.65
CA VAL A 54 8.20 9.77 17.24
C VAL A 54 7.95 10.11 18.71
N LYS A 55 6.73 10.56 19.06
CA LYS A 55 6.38 11.01 20.42
C LYS A 55 6.11 9.86 21.41
N TYR A 56 5.44 8.81 20.96
CA TYR A 56 4.94 7.73 21.82
C TYR A 56 5.56 6.35 21.51
N GLY A 57 6.48 6.29 20.55
CA GLY A 57 7.11 5.05 20.08
C GLY A 57 6.28 4.36 18.98
N THR A 58 6.97 3.67 18.08
CA THR A 58 6.33 2.99 16.93
C THR A 58 5.34 1.91 17.36
N LEU A 59 5.75 1.02 18.26
CA LEU A 59 4.95 -0.16 18.61
C LEU A 59 3.62 0.19 19.32
N PRO A 60 3.59 1.05 20.35
CA PRO A 60 2.33 1.41 21.01
C PRO A 60 1.33 2.11 20.07
N VAL A 61 1.83 2.98 19.19
CA VAL A 61 0.99 3.70 18.22
C VAL A 61 0.37 2.73 17.21
N LEU A 62 1.15 1.80 16.68
CA LEU A 62 0.64 0.78 15.76
C LEU A 62 -0.38 -0.15 16.43
N LEU A 63 -0.15 -0.55 17.69
CA LEU A 63 -1.11 -1.36 18.44
C LEU A 63 -2.46 -0.65 18.59
N TRP A 64 -2.47 0.62 19.00
CA TRP A 64 -3.70 1.39 19.09
C TRP A 64 -4.36 1.59 17.73
N GLN A 65 -3.58 1.85 16.69
CA GLN A 65 -4.09 1.98 15.33
C GLN A 65 -4.82 0.71 14.88
N GLU A 66 -4.23 -0.46 15.07
CA GLU A 66 -4.86 -1.75 14.71
C GLU A 66 -6.07 -2.08 15.59
N LEU A 67 -6.04 -1.72 16.88
CA LEU A 67 -7.20 -1.89 17.78
C LEU A 67 -8.39 -1.02 17.34
N PHE A 68 -8.16 0.24 16.98
CA PHE A 68 -9.22 1.10 16.44
C PHE A 68 -9.69 0.61 15.07
N ALA A 69 -8.77 0.17 14.20
CA ALA A 69 -9.13 -0.42 12.91
C ALA A 69 -10.04 -1.65 13.08
N LEU A 70 -9.71 -2.54 14.03
CA LEU A 70 -10.56 -3.67 14.41
C LEU A 70 -11.92 -3.18 14.90
N LEU A 71 -11.96 -2.24 15.86
CA LEU A 71 -13.21 -1.75 16.44
C LEU A 71 -14.14 -1.11 15.39
N PHE A 72 -13.59 -0.33 14.46
CA PHE A 72 -14.39 0.35 13.42
C PHE A 72 -14.78 -0.56 12.26
N SER A 73 -13.97 -1.59 11.94
CA SER A 73 -14.30 -2.55 10.88
C SER A 73 -15.16 -3.72 11.35
N LEU A 74 -15.13 -4.05 12.65
CA LEU A 74 -15.90 -5.18 13.21
C LEU A 74 -17.40 -5.10 12.86
N PRO A 75 -18.11 -3.95 13.02
CA PRO A 75 -19.53 -3.85 12.69
C PRO A 75 -19.82 -4.11 11.21
N LEU A 76 -18.90 -3.74 10.32
CA LEU A 76 -19.02 -3.97 8.88
C LEU A 76 -18.88 -5.45 8.52
N GLY A 77 -18.18 -6.23 9.36
CA GLY A 77 -17.98 -7.67 9.18
C GLY A 77 -19.11 -8.54 9.77
N ILE A 78 -19.95 -8.00 10.65
CA ILE A 78 -21.03 -8.76 11.32
C ILE A 78 -21.97 -9.46 10.33
N PRO A 79 -22.46 -8.81 9.24
CA PRO A 79 -23.35 -9.48 8.29
C PRO A 79 -22.69 -10.70 7.65
N ALA A 80 -21.42 -10.56 7.24
CA ALA A 80 -20.66 -11.63 6.60
C ALA A 80 -20.26 -12.76 7.58
N PHE A 81 -20.23 -12.48 8.88
CA PHE A 81 -19.90 -13.48 9.90
C PHE A 81 -20.91 -14.62 9.95
N PHE A 82 -22.21 -14.32 9.83
CA PHE A 82 -23.28 -15.32 9.90
C PHE A 82 -23.32 -16.26 8.69
N ASP A 83 -22.86 -15.80 7.53
CA ASP A 83 -22.79 -16.60 6.31
C ASP A 83 -21.44 -17.32 6.14
N SER A 84 -20.50 -17.08 7.05
CA SER A 84 -19.14 -17.62 6.97
C SER A 84 -19.02 -19.02 7.59
N THR A 85 -18.18 -19.87 6.99
CA THR A 85 -17.80 -21.17 7.55
C THR A 85 -16.38 -21.11 8.09
N PHE A 86 -16.16 -21.72 9.26
CA PHE A 86 -14.83 -21.75 9.85
C PHE A 86 -13.94 -22.75 9.12
N SER A 87 -12.74 -22.31 8.73
CA SER A 87 -11.72 -23.14 8.10
C SER A 87 -10.38 -22.93 8.81
N TRP A 88 -9.79 -24.04 9.27
CA TRP A 88 -8.46 -24.02 9.87
C TRP A 88 -7.39 -23.48 8.92
N ALA A 89 -7.50 -23.80 7.63
CA ALA A 89 -6.58 -23.28 6.62
C ALA A 89 -6.67 -21.76 6.49
N ALA A 90 -7.90 -21.21 6.46
CA ALA A 90 -8.12 -19.76 6.43
C ALA A 90 -7.63 -19.08 7.71
N PHE A 91 -7.87 -19.69 8.87
CA PHE A 91 -7.38 -19.18 10.16
C PHE A 91 -5.86 -19.05 10.20
N PHE A 92 -5.13 -20.11 9.85
CA PHE A 92 -3.66 -20.06 9.83
C PHE A 92 -3.11 -19.13 8.75
N ALA A 93 -3.74 -19.07 7.57
CA ALA A 93 -3.37 -18.11 6.53
C ALA A 93 -3.52 -16.67 7.02
N LEU A 94 -4.62 -16.33 7.67
CA LEU A 94 -4.86 -15.00 8.27
C LEU A 94 -3.93 -14.73 9.44
N ALA A 95 -3.60 -15.73 10.27
CA ALA A 95 -2.66 -15.57 11.38
C ALA A 95 -1.25 -15.24 10.87
N VAL A 96 -0.77 -15.95 9.85
CA VAL A 96 0.54 -15.68 9.24
C VAL A 96 0.53 -14.33 8.53
N LEU A 97 -0.52 -14.01 7.77
CA LEU A 97 -0.68 -12.71 7.11
C LEU A 97 -0.69 -11.56 8.13
N GLY A 98 -1.47 -11.68 9.20
CA GLY A 98 -1.59 -10.67 10.24
C GLY A 98 -0.30 -10.48 11.04
N ALA A 99 0.35 -11.56 11.46
CA ALA A 99 1.57 -11.48 12.26
C ALA A 99 2.79 -11.01 11.45
N PHE A 100 3.02 -11.62 10.29
CA PHE A 100 4.23 -11.36 9.49
C PHE A 100 4.01 -10.34 8.38
N GLY A 101 2.93 -10.49 7.61
CA GLY A 101 2.63 -9.64 6.47
C GLY A 101 2.20 -8.22 6.87
N THR A 102 1.49 -8.09 7.99
CA THR A 102 1.00 -6.80 8.51
C THR A 102 1.80 -6.35 9.73
N GLY A 103 1.70 -7.04 10.86
CA GLY A 103 2.23 -6.57 12.15
C GLY A 103 3.74 -6.34 12.13
N PHE A 104 4.52 -7.39 11.84
CA PHE A 104 5.97 -7.29 11.77
C PHE A 104 6.44 -6.30 10.68
N ALA A 105 5.85 -6.37 9.49
CA ALA A 105 6.17 -5.47 8.38
C ALA A 105 5.88 -4.00 8.73
N TYR A 106 4.76 -3.70 9.38
CA TYR A 106 4.37 -2.34 9.79
C TYR A 106 5.29 -1.79 10.88
N VAL A 107 5.75 -2.62 11.81
CA VAL A 107 6.76 -2.20 12.79
C VAL A 107 8.06 -1.83 12.08
N MET A 108 8.54 -2.67 11.17
CA MET A 108 9.74 -2.36 10.38
C MET A 108 9.56 -1.09 9.55
N TYR A 109 8.40 -0.92 8.91
CA TYR A 109 8.07 0.26 8.13
C TYR A 109 8.00 1.52 8.98
N GLY A 110 7.36 1.48 10.15
CA GLY A 110 7.30 2.59 11.10
C GLY A 110 8.69 2.97 11.63
N MET A 111 9.54 1.99 11.95
CA MET A 111 10.93 2.26 12.34
C MET A 111 11.72 2.91 11.19
N LEU A 112 11.50 2.47 9.95
CA LEU A 112 12.09 3.08 8.76
C LEU A 112 11.59 4.52 8.55
N MET A 113 10.30 4.78 8.74
CA MET A 113 9.70 6.12 8.66
C MET A 113 10.34 7.10 9.66
N VAL A 114 10.54 6.66 10.90
CA VAL A 114 11.18 7.46 11.95
C VAL A 114 12.63 7.77 11.60
N ARG A 115 13.41 6.78 11.11
CA ARG A 115 14.84 6.93 10.81
C ARG A 115 15.15 7.65 9.48
N ALA A 116 14.45 7.29 8.41
CA ALA A 116 14.72 7.77 7.05
C ALA A 116 13.90 9.02 6.68
N GLY A 117 12.85 9.33 7.43
CA GLY A 117 11.89 10.39 7.13
C GLY A 117 10.78 9.94 6.17
N ALA A 118 9.64 10.64 6.21
CA ALA A 118 8.41 10.25 5.49
C ALA A 118 8.62 10.06 3.98
N VAL A 119 9.37 10.97 3.33
CA VAL A 119 9.58 10.92 1.87
C VAL A 119 10.42 9.71 1.45
N ARG A 120 11.48 9.38 2.21
CA ARG A 120 12.40 8.30 1.82
C ARG A 120 11.86 6.93 2.15
N GLY A 121 11.19 6.75 3.29
CA GLY A 121 10.71 5.40 3.61
C GLY A 121 9.47 4.99 2.78
N VAL A 122 8.74 5.94 2.17
CA VAL A 122 7.66 5.62 1.20
C VAL A 122 8.24 4.99 -0.07
N ILE A 123 9.55 5.10 -0.33
CA ILE A 123 10.19 4.47 -1.48
C ILE A 123 9.94 2.95 -1.53
N GLY A 124 9.89 2.29 -0.36
CA GLY A 124 9.61 0.86 -0.28
C GLY A 124 8.25 0.48 -0.88
N VAL A 125 7.26 1.38 -0.82
CA VAL A 125 5.91 1.15 -1.36
C VAL A 125 5.91 1.09 -2.89
N PHE A 126 6.87 1.75 -3.57
CA PHE A 126 6.98 1.66 -5.02
C PHE A 126 7.44 0.28 -5.50
N PHE A 127 8.01 -0.54 -4.63
CA PHE A 127 8.38 -1.93 -4.95
C PHE A 127 7.20 -2.91 -4.80
N THR A 128 6.12 -2.52 -4.11
CA THR A 128 4.92 -3.36 -3.93
C THR A 128 4.39 -3.97 -5.24
N PRO A 129 4.16 -3.22 -6.33
CA PRO A 129 3.66 -3.83 -7.58
C PRO A 129 4.63 -4.85 -8.19
N VAL A 130 5.94 -4.65 -8.05
CA VAL A 130 6.97 -5.57 -8.57
C VAL A 130 6.93 -6.88 -7.80
N VAL A 131 6.96 -6.80 -6.46
CA VAL A 131 6.89 -7.98 -5.59
C VAL A 131 5.56 -8.71 -5.78
N ALA A 132 4.45 -7.98 -5.83
CA ALA A 132 3.13 -8.56 -6.07
C ALA A 132 3.07 -9.32 -7.40
N THR A 133 3.60 -8.75 -8.48
CA THR A 133 3.63 -9.38 -9.80
C THR A 133 4.48 -10.65 -9.83
N ILE A 134 5.65 -10.63 -9.19
CA ILE A 134 6.52 -11.81 -9.10
C ILE A 134 5.82 -12.93 -8.32
N LEU A 135 5.17 -12.61 -7.20
CA LEU A 135 4.42 -13.60 -6.42
C LEU A 135 3.19 -14.11 -7.17
N GLY A 136 2.48 -13.26 -7.92
CA GLY A 136 1.37 -13.64 -8.79
C GLY A 136 1.81 -14.61 -9.89
N LEU A 137 2.94 -14.36 -10.53
CA LEU A 137 3.53 -15.28 -11.52
C LEU A 137 3.91 -16.63 -10.91
N LEU A 138 4.54 -16.64 -9.73
CA LEU A 138 5.07 -17.86 -9.13
C LEU A 138 4.01 -18.73 -8.44
N PHE A 139 2.98 -18.13 -7.85
CA PHE A 139 2.01 -18.82 -7.00
C PHE A 139 0.56 -18.80 -7.53
N ARG A 140 0.27 -17.97 -8.54
CA ARG A 140 -1.10 -17.78 -9.08
C ARG A 140 -1.20 -17.94 -10.59
N ASP A 141 -0.10 -18.30 -11.28
CA ASP A 141 -0.02 -18.45 -12.74
C ASP A 141 -0.59 -17.24 -13.50
N GLU A 142 -0.43 -16.03 -12.94
CA GLU A 142 -0.97 -14.80 -13.52
C GLU A 142 -0.22 -14.42 -14.82
N LYS A 143 -0.99 -14.07 -15.87
CA LYS A 143 -0.39 -13.60 -17.13
C LYS A 143 -0.03 -12.12 -17.02
N VAL A 144 1.26 -11.85 -16.99
CA VAL A 144 1.77 -10.47 -16.94
C VAL A 144 1.83 -9.88 -18.34
N THR A 145 1.11 -8.77 -18.54
CA THR A 145 1.12 -8.04 -19.80
C THR A 145 2.39 -7.20 -19.93
N ALA A 146 2.89 -7.01 -21.15
CA ALA A 146 4.02 -6.12 -21.41
C ALA A 146 3.75 -4.68 -20.93
N LEU A 147 2.47 -4.25 -20.94
CA LEU A 147 2.05 -2.95 -20.44
C LEU A 147 2.22 -2.83 -18.91
N ALA A 148 1.93 -3.89 -18.15
CA ALA A 148 2.17 -3.91 -16.71
C ALA A 148 3.67 -3.81 -16.38
N VAL A 149 4.54 -4.49 -17.15
CA VAL A 149 6.00 -4.39 -16.99
C VAL A 149 6.51 -2.98 -17.27
N LEU A 150 6.00 -2.33 -18.32
CA LEU A 150 6.32 -0.94 -18.62
C LEU A 150 5.84 0.01 -17.51
N GLY A 151 4.61 -0.17 -17.02
CA GLY A 151 4.07 0.61 -15.91
C GLY A 151 4.92 0.50 -14.64
N MET A 152 5.32 -0.72 -14.26
CA MET A 152 6.24 -0.95 -13.13
C MET A 152 7.58 -0.23 -13.31
N SER A 153 8.15 -0.29 -14.52
CA SER A 153 9.41 0.38 -14.84
C SER A 153 9.29 1.91 -14.69
N VAL A 154 8.18 2.49 -15.15
CA VAL A 154 7.89 3.93 -15.00
C VAL A 154 7.74 4.33 -13.54
N VAL A 155 7.05 3.52 -12.72
CA VAL A 155 6.91 3.74 -11.28
C VAL A 155 8.27 3.74 -10.59
N LEU A 156 9.14 2.77 -10.89
CA LEU A 156 10.50 2.70 -10.32
C LEU A 156 11.37 3.91 -10.72
N ILE A 157 11.25 4.38 -11.96
CA ILE A 157 11.95 5.59 -12.42
C ILE A 157 11.44 6.83 -11.65
N GLY A 158 10.12 6.95 -11.46
CA GLY A 158 9.53 8.03 -10.65
C GLY A 158 9.98 7.98 -9.19
N ALA A 159 10.05 6.78 -8.61
CA ALA A 159 10.57 6.55 -7.26
C ALA A 159 12.03 6.99 -7.13
N TRP A 160 12.87 6.62 -8.10
CA TRP A 160 14.28 7.00 -8.13
C TRP A 160 14.50 8.51 -8.32
N LEU A 161 13.65 9.17 -9.11
CA LEU A 161 13.69 10.64 -9.22
C LEU A 161 13.30 11.33 -7.91
N THR A 162 12.39 10.73 -7.14
CA THR A 162 11.95 11.22 -5.83
C THR A 162 13.00 10.99 -4.74
N SER A 163 13.81 9.94 -4.87
CA SER A 163 14.84 9.58 -3.87
C SER A 163 16.08 10.47 -3.92
N ARG A 164 16.30 11.20 -5.02
CA ARG A 164 17.43 12.13 -5.16
C ARG A 164 17.27 13.30 -4.19
N PRO A 165 18.31 13.67 -3.42
CA PRO A 165 18.27 14.84 -2.55
C PRO A 165 17.93 16.08 -3.39
N ASP A 166 17.03 16.92 -2.88
CA ASP A 166 16.81 18.25 -3.48
C ASP A 166 18.18 18.91 -3.60
N SER A 167 18.56 19.27 -4.81
CA SER A 167 19.77 20.04 -5.06
C SER A 167 19.58 21.32 -4.26
N ALA A 168 20.27 21.43 -3.12
CA ALA A 168 20.32 22.64 -2.34
C ALA A 168 20.63 23.77 -3.33
N VAL A 169 19.67 24.67 -3.49
CA VAL A 169 19.86 25.92 -4.21
C VAL A 169 21.02 26.59 -3.47
N ARG A 170 22.20 26.55 -4.10
CA ARG A 170 23.34 27.38 -3.72
C ARG A 170 23.02 28.82 -4.08
#